data_AF-A0A1I0SKL4-F1
#
_entry.id   AF-A0A1I0SKL4-F1
#
_cell.length_a   1.000
_cell.length_b   1.000
_cell.length_c   1.000
_cell.angle_alpha   90.00
_cell.angle_beta   90.00
_cell.angle_gamma   90.00
#
_symmetry.space_group_name_H-M   'P 1'
#
loop_
_entity.id
_entity.type
_entity.pdbx_description
1 polymer ?
#
loop_
_entity_poly.entity_id
_entity_poly.type
_entity_poly.pdbx_seq_one_letter_code
_entity_poly.pdbx_strand_id
1 'polypeptide(L)'
;MAGLVIAGVLLALGVTLTVRSNVEISRSNRGFRLPVLFGRFAVRPSRAVLRRRLLGTVAILAGAWQILDVIWNVRPGWAIAAFAAFAIGGCLLPPLVVTLRHNRHHPAAESRL
;
A
#
# COMPACT_ATOMS: atom_id res chain seq x y z
N MET A 1 23.57 1.94 -11.11
CA MET A 1 22.76 0.84 -11.72
C MET A 1 22.25 -0.13 -10.66
N ALA A 2 23.11 -0.78 -9.86
CA ALA A 2 22.67 -1.74 -8.82
C ALA A 2 21.64 -1.18 -7.82
N GLY A 3 21.80 0.06 -7.35
CA GLY A 3 20.85 0.69 -6.42
C GLY A 3 19.42 0.82 -6.95
N LEU A 4 19.25 1.15 -8.24
CA LEU A 4 17.92 1.24 -8.86
C LEU A 4 17.27 -0.12 -9.05
N VAL A 5 18.06 -1.17 -9.33
CA VAL A 5 17.57 -2.54 -9.43
C VAL A 5 17.07 -3.01 -8.05
N ILE A 6 17.86 -2.79 -6.99
CA ILE A 6 17.47 -3.10 -5.61
C ILE A 6 16.18 -2.35 -5.25
N ALA A 7 16.10 -1.04 -5.56
CA ALA A 7 14.91 -0.25 -5.34
C ALA A 7 13.67 -0.82 -6.04
N GLY A 8 13.80 -1.17 -7.32
CA GLY A 8 12.71 -1.73 -8.11
C GLY A 8 12.20 -3.06 -7.54
N VAL A 9 13.11 -3.96 -7.14
CA VAL A 9 12.75 -5.24 -6.51
C VAL A 9 12.03 -5.03 -5.18
N LEU A 10 12.53 -4.15 -4.33
CA LEU A 10 11.93 -3.84 -3.03
C LEU A 10 10.53 -3.23 -3.17
N LEU A 11 10.35 -2.29 -4.11
CA LEU A 11 9.05 -1.70 -4.42
C LEU A 11 8.07 -2.76 -4.94
N ALA A 12 8.48 -3.58 -5.90
CA ALA A 12 7.61 -4.61 -6.48
C ALA A 12 7.19 -5.65 -5.43
N LEU A 13 8.14 -6.11 -4.60
CA LEU A 13 7.86 -7.04 -3.50
C LEU A 13 6.91 -6.41 -2.48
N GLY A 14 7.20 -5.18 -2.07
CA GLY A 14 6.42 -4.46 -1.08
C GLY A 14 4.98 -4.19 -1.53
N VAL A 15 4.80 -3.75 -2.78
CA VAL A 15 3.47 -3.60 -3.41
C VAL A 15 2.75 -4.94 -3.47
N THR A 16 3.42 -6.01 -3.88
CA THR A 16 2.82 -7.36 -3.98
C THR A 16 2.33 -7.86 -2.62
N LEU A 17 3.15 -7.72 -1.57
CA LEU A 17 2.76 -8.09 -0.20
C LEU A 17 1.58 -7.25 0.30
N THR A 18 1.58 -5.96 0.00
CA THR A 18 0.50 -5.04 0.37
C THR A 18 -0.78 -5.38 -0.37
N VAL A 19 -0.75 -5.63 -1.68
CA VAL A 19 -1.93 -6.07 -2.44
C VAL A 19 -2.46 -7.40 -1.91
N ARG A 20 -1.60 -8.40 -1.74
CA ARG A 20 -2.01 -9.73 -1.25
C ARG A 20 -2.68 -9.67 0.13
N SER A 21 -2.09 -8.91 1.05
CA SER A 21 -2.69 -8.72 2.38
C SER A 21 -4.05 -8.01 2.31
N ASN A 22 -4.19 -6.95 1.50
CA ASN A 22 -5.48 -6.26 1.33
C ASN A 22 -6.54 -7.12 0.63
N VAL A 23 -6.15 -7.96 -0.33
CA VAL A 23 -7.07 -8.93 -0.97
C VAL A 23 -7.53 -9.99 0.03
N GLU A 24 -6.66 -10.44 0.94
CA GLU A 24 -7.07 -11.36 2.00
C GLU A 24 -8.05 -10.70 2.97
N ILE A 25 -7.79 -9.45 3.37
CA ILE A 25 -8.72 -8.65 4.18
C ILE A 25 -10.07 -8.52 3.49
N SER A 26 -10.09 -8.22 2.20
CA SER A 26 -11.33 -8.05 1.44
C SER A 26 -12.12 -9.34 1.31
N ARG A 27 -11.43 -10.48 1.13
CA ARG A 27 -12.06 -11.81 1.12
C ARG A 27 -12.67 -12.17 2.47
N SER A 28 -11.98 -11.88 3.57
CA SER A 28 -12.48 -12.12 4.93
C SER A 28 -13.64 -11.19 5.32
N ASN A 29 -13.78 -10.04 4.67
CA ASN A 29 -14.84 -9.06 4.91
C ASN A 29 -15.87 -9.01 3.77
N ARG A 30 -16.05 -10.12 3.03
CA ARG A 30 -17.12 -10.22 2.03
C ARG A 30 -18.48 -9.98 2.68
N GLY A 31 -19.31 -9.15 2.05
CA GLY A 31 -20.61 -8.74 2.60
C GLY A 31 -20.56 -7.46 3.43
N PHE A 32 -19.38 -6.97 3.80
CA PHE A 32 -19.20 -5.71 4.52
C PHE A 32 -18.34 -4.73 3.72
N ARG A 33 -18.59 -3.43 3.93
CA ARG A 33 -17.74 -2.38 3.39
C ARG A 33 -16.41 -2.32 4.12
N LEU A 34 -15.35 -2.07 3.35
CA LEU A 34 -14.02 -1.81 3.90
C LEU A 34 -13.82 -0.30 4.13
N PRO A 35 -13.17 0.10 5.23
CA PRO A 35 -12.75 1.49 5.42
C PRO A 35 -11.69 1.87 4.38
N VAL A 36 -11.86 3.04 3.76
CA VAL A 36 -10.98 3.50 2.65
C VAL A 36 -9.57 3.85 3.13
N LEU A 37 -9.47 4.51 4.29
CA LEU A 37 -8.20 4.95 4.87
C LEU A 37 -8.09 4.55 6.34
N PHE A 38 -9.09 4.94 7.14
CA PHE A 38 -9.15 4.69 8.57
C PHE A 38 -10.54 4.20 8.96
N GLY A 39 -10.60 3.18 9.81
CA GLY A 39 -11.87 2.64 10.31
C GLY A 39 -11.74 1.23 10.87
N ARG A 40 -12.85 0.72 11.41
CA ARG A 40 -12.91 -0.64 11.95
C ARG A 40 -13.35 -1.60 10.85
N PHE A 41 -12.62 -2.70 10.70
CA PHE A 41 -13.06 -3.82 9.87
C PHE A 41 -14.15 -4.60 10.61
N ALA A 42 -15.15 -5.09 9.88
CA ALA A 42 -16.19 -5.96 10.44
C ALA A 42 -15.57 -7.27 10.96
N VAL A 43 -14.63 -7.84 10.20
CA VAL A 43 -13.80 -8.98 10.60
C VAL A 43 -12.36 -8.51 10.78
N ARG A 44 -11.83 -8.71 11.99
CA ARG A 44 -10.47 -8.30 12.33
C ARG A 44 -9.45 -9.09 11.49
N PRO A 45 -8.48 -8.42 10.84
CA PRO A 45 -7.43 -9.10 10.11
C PRO A 45 -6.56 -9.94 11.04
N SER A 46 -6.12 -11.11 10.55
CA SER A 46 -5.21 -11.98 11.31
C SER A 46 -3.84 -11.33 11.50
N ARG A 47 -3.11 -11.73 12.55
CA ARG A 47 -1.74 -11.24 12.81
C ARG A 47 -0.80 -11.49 11.62
N ALA A 48 -0.98 -12.61 10.92
CA ALA A 48 -0.19 -12.95 9.74
C ALA A 48 -0.44 -11.98 8.56
N VAL A 49 -1.68 -11.52 8.37
CA VAL A 49 -2.03 -10.52 7.36
C VAL A 49 -1.43 -9.15 7.71
N LEU A 50 -1.55 -8.74 8.98
CA LEU A 50 -0.97 -7.49 9.46
C LEU A 50 0.56 -7.48 9.33
N ARG A 51 1.22 -8.59 9.68
CA ARG A 51 2.67 -8.74 9.51
C ARG A 51 3.08 -8.65 8.05
N ARG A 52 2.35 -9.28 7.13
CA ARG A 52 2.62 -9.18 5.68
C ARG A 52 2.45 -7.75 5.16
N ARG A 53 1.42 -7.05 5.62
CA ARG A 53 1.21 -5.63 5.29
C ARG A 53 2.36 -4.77 5.80
N LEU A 54 2.79 -4.97 7.04
CA LEU A 54 3.91 -4.25 7.64
C LEU A 54 5.22 -4.49 6.87
N LEU A 55 5.54 -5.76 6.58
CA LEU A 55 6.72 -6.12 5.77
C LEU A 55 6.65 -5.49 4.37
N GLY A 56 5.45 -5.46 3.78
CA GLY A 56 5.19 -4.78 2.51
C GLY A 56 5.53 -3.29 2.59
N THR A 57 4.99 -2.58 3.59
CA THR A 57 5.28 -1.16 3.84
C THR A 57 6.77 -0.90 4.05
N VAL A 58 7.45 -1.71 4.87
CA VAL A 58 8.89 -1.57 5.11
C VAL A 58 9.68 -1.75 3.81
N ALA A 59 9.34 -2.74 2.98
CA ALA A 59 9.99 -2.94 1.68
C ALA A 59 9.78 -1.75 0.74
N ILE A 60 8.57 -1.16 0.71
CA ILE A 60 8.30 0.04 -0.10
C ILE A 60 9.14 1.22 0.36
N LEU A 61 9.19 1.47 1.67
CA LEU A 61 9.99 2.57 2.24
C LEU A 61 11.48 2.37 1.99
N ALA A 62 11.99 1.14 2.12
CA ALA A 62 13.38 0.83 1.79
C ALA A 62 13.68 1.03 0.31
N GLY A 63 12.78 0.62 -0.59
CA GLY A 63 12.92 0.86 -2.03
C GLY A 63 12.89 2.35 -2.39
N ALA A 64 11.97 3.12 -1.80
CA ALA A 64 11.89 4.57 -1.97
C ALA A 64 13.14 5.27 -1.42
N TRP A 65 13.66 4.84 -0.27
CA TRP A 65 14.90 5.35 0.31
C TRP A 65 16.10 5.12 -0.61
N GLN A 66 16.18 3.95 -1.25
CA GLN A 66 17.25 3.67 -2.20
C GLN A 66 17.17 4.58 -3.44
N ILE A 67 15.97 4.96 -3.88
CA ILE A 67 15.77 5.95 -4.95
C ILE A 67 16.24 7.33 -4.49
N LEU A 68 15.88 7.73 -3.26
CA LEU A 68 16.34 8.99 -2.66
C LEU A 68 17.87 9.05 -2.66
N ASP A 69 18.53 8.02 -2.13
CA ASP A 69 19.99 7.93 -2.02
C ASP A 69 20.68 8.05 -3.40
N VAL A 70 20.16 7.35 -4.41
CA VAL A 70 20.71 7.41 -5.77
C VAL A 70 20.52 8.80 -6.40
N ILE A 71 19.36 9.43 -6.21
CA ILE A 71 19.02 10.70 -6.86
C ILE A 71 19.61 11.90 -6.11
N TRP A 72 19.84 11.80 -4.80
CA TRP A 72 20.27 12.90 -3.93
C TRP A 72 21.53 13.60 -4.44
N ASN A 73 22.51 12.81 -4.87
CA ASN A 73 23.79 13.31 -5.37
C ASN A 73 23.70 14.00 -6.74
N VAL A 74 22.59 13.82 -7.47
CA VAL A 74 22.41 14.35 -8.83
C VAL A 74 21.43 15.53 -8.83
N ARG A 75 20.29 15.39 -8.16
CA ARG A 75 19.23 16.41 -8.08
C ARG A 75 18.47 16.31 -6.75
N PRO A 76 18.94 16.97 -5.67
CA PRO A 76 18.35 16.82 -4.34
C PRO A 76 16.88 17.28 -4.27
N GLY A 77 16.51 18.34 -4.99
CA GLY A 77 15.11 18.81 -5.04
C GLY A 77 14.15 17.78 -5.64
N TRP A 78 14.60 17.02 -6.64
CA TRP A 78 13.81 15.92 -7.22
C TRP A 78 13.82 14.66 -6.37
N ALA A 79 14.91 14.43 -5.62
CA ALA A 79 15.07 13.25 -4.79
C ALA A 79 13.99 13.16 -3.70
N ILE A 80 13.68 14.28 -3.03
CA ILE A 80 12.63 14.35 -2.00
C ILE A 80 11.25 14.10 -2.61
N ALA A 81 10.94 14.73 -3.74
CA ALA A 81 9.68 14.54 -4.44
C ALA A 81 9.50 13.09 -4.91
N ALA A 82 10.56 12.48 -5.45
CA ALA A 82 10.56 11.07 -5.86
C ALA A 82 10.33 10.15 -4.66
N PHE A 83 11.06 10.34 -3.56
CA PHE A 83 10.85 9.59 -2.32
C PHE A 83 9.39 9.65 -1.85
N ALA A 84 8.84 10.87 -1.74
CA ALA A 84 7.47 11.06 -1.32
C ALA A 84 6.48 10.37 -2.26
N ALA A 85 6.67 10.50 -3.59
CA ALA A 85 5.82 9.86 -4.59
C ALA A 85 5.83 8.33 -4.47
N PHE A 86 7.00 7.70 -4.37
CA PHE A 86 7.11 6.25 -4.26
C PHE A 86 6.64 5.72 -2.90
N ALA A 87 6.97 6.41 -1.80
CA ALA A 87 6.56 6.01 -0.46
C ALA A 87 5.03 6.11 -0.29
N ILE A 88 4.46 7.29 -0.58
CA ILE A 88 3.02 7.54 -0.44
C ILE A 88 2.25 6.72 -1.47
N GLY A 89 2.67 6.76 -2.74
CA GLY A 89 2.02 6.02 -3.82
C GLY A 89 2.04 4.51 -3.55
N GLY A 90 3.19 3.95 -3.20
CA GLY A 90 3.32 2.53 -2.89
C GLY A 90 2.52 2.10 -1.65
N CYS A 91 2.47 2.93 -0.61
CA CYS A 91 1.76 2.56 0.61
C CYS A 91 0.24 2.75 0.52
N LEU A 92 -0.23 3.78 -0.19
CA LEU A 92 -1.64 4.16 -0.22
C LEU A 92 -2.39 3.68 -1.45
N LEU A 93 -1.79 3.67 -2.64
CA LEU A 93 -2.50 3.28 -3.86
C LEU A 93 -2.96 1.82 -3.82
N PRO A 94 -2.12 0.83 -3.44
CA PRO A 94 -2.56 -0.56 -3.41
C PRO A 94 -3.77 -0.82 -2.49
N PRO A 95 -3.77 -0.42 -1.20
CA PRO A 95 -4.95 -0.63 -0.36
C PRO A 95 -6.16 0.15 -0.89
N LEU A 96 -5.98 1.37 -1.39
CA LEU A 96 -7.07 2.19 -1.91
C LEU A 96 -7.73 1.54 -3.15
N VAL A 97 -6.94 1.05 -4.10
CA VAL A 97 -7.43 0.35 -5.29
C VAL A 97 -8.20 -0.92 -4.92
N VAL A 98 -7.66 -1.73 -3.99
CA VAL A 98 -8.34 -2.95 -3.53
C VAL A 98 -9.66 -2.60 -2.83
N THR A 99 -9.65 -1.61 -1.94
CA THR A 99 -10.83 -1.18 -1.20
C THR A 99 -11.91 -0.60 -2.11
N LEU A 100 -11.56 0.30 -3.04
CA LEU A 100 -12.52 0.87 -3.99
C LEU A 100 -13.12 -0.22 -4.89
N ARG A 101 -12.31 -1.17 -5.36
CA ARG A 101 -12.80 -2.29 -6.17
C ARG A 101 -13.76 -3.20 -5.38
N HIS A 102 -13.46 -3.46 -4.11
CA HIS A 102 -14.33 -4.22 -3.22
C HIS A 102 -15.65 -3.47 -2.97
N ASN A 103 -15.58 -2.19 -2.59
CA ASN A 103 -16.73 -1.38 -2.24
C ASN A 103 -17.63 -1.02 -3.45
N ARG A 104 -17.14 -1.11 -4.70
CA ARG A 104 -17.97 -0.94 -5.91
C ARG A 104 -19.17 -1.89 -5.96
N HIS A 105 -19.06 -3.07 -5.36
CA HIS A 105 -20.13 -4.08 -5.32
C HIS A 105 -21.00 -3.98 -4.07
N HIS A 106 -20.70 -3.00 -3.20
CA HIS A 106 -21.44 -2.69 -1.99
C HIS A 106 -21.79 -1.19 -2.04
N PRO A 107 -22.77 -0.76 -2.86
CA PRO A 107 -23.22 0.63 -2.89
C PRO A 107 -23.61 1.08 -1.47
N ALA A 108 -23.47 2.38 -1.21
CA ALA A 108 -23.80 2.89 0.11
C ALA A 108 -25.29 2.63 0.25
N ALA A 109 -25.70 1.87 1.26
CA ALA A 109 -27.07 2.00 1.71
C ALA A 109 -27.22 3.50 1.99
N GLU A 110 -28.08 4.17 1.21
CA GLU A 110 -28.49 5.53 1.49
C GLU A 110 -28.75 5.61 2.99
N SER A 111 -28.15 6.63 3.61
CA SER A 111 -28.54 7.10 4.92
C SER A 111 -30.02 7.46 4.88
N ARG A 112 -30.89 6.47 5.10
CA ARG A 112 -32.24 6.68 5.60
C ARG A 112 -32.13 6.78 7.12
N LEU A 113 -31.64 7.91 7.60
CA LEU A 113 -31.94 8.48 8.91
C LEU A 113 -31.73 9.99 8.83
#